data_AF-A0A962WEY2-F1
#
_entry.id   AF-A0A962WEY2-F1
#
_cell.length_a   1.000
_cell.length_b   1.000
_cell.length_c   1.000
_cell.angle_alpha   90.00
_cell.angle_beta   90.00
_cell.angle_gamma   90.00
#
_symmetry.space_group_name_H-M   'P 1'
#
loop_
_entity.id
_entity.type
_entity.pdbx_description
1 polymer ?
#
loop_
_entity_poly.entity_id
_entity_poly.type
_entity_poly.pdbx_seq_one_letter_code
_entity_poly.pdbx_strand_id
1 'polypeptide(L)'
;RHTGEVRRVDAEALRSLLDSGSIALVPALGCSPTGEVFNLSAEDVASAAAVALQADKLISLVEGPGLTDSKRRLVQQLTPAEAEKTLTARRTLPEDVQRQLVAAIHACRHGVSRAHLVSRHVDGALLQELFTRDGAGTLITSERFEQLRPAQIDDVSGILEIIAPLEQTGIMVRRSREQIELEIGHFTVIDRDGMVVGVGGLYPYPEDAVGEIACVAVHPDYRSGGRGEDLLARLTEQARQQGLRSVFVLTTHTAHWFQERGFERATLASLPVARQQLYNYQRNSKVFAMTL
;
A
#
# COMPACT_ATOMS: atom_id res chain seq x y z
N ARG A 1 6.09 -39.00 -22.17
CA ARG A 1 5.07 -38.01 -21.72
C ARG A 1 5.35 -36.74 -22.49
N HIS A 2 4.47 -36.33 -23.42
CA HIS A 2 4.66 -35.11 -24.21
C HIS A 2 4.14 -33.92 -23.40
N THR A 3 5.01 -33.33 -22.58
CA THR A 3 4.74 -32.05 -21.92
C THR A 3 5.01 -30.95 -22.95
N GLY A 4 3.99 -30.17 -23.30
CA GLY A 4 4.11 -29.05 -24.23
C GLY A 4 4.27 -27.71 -23.50
N GLU A 5 4.52 -26.66 -24.29
CA GLU A 5 4.52 -25.27 -23.84
C GLU A 5 3.44 -24.47 -24.59
N VAL A 6 2.90 -23.41 -23.96
CA VAL A 6 1.87 -22.58 -24.58
C VAL A 6 2.50 -21.69 -25.65
N ARG A 7 2.22 -21.97 -26.92
CA ARG A 7 2.71 -21.15 -28.06
C ARG A 7 1.82 -19.94 -28.36
N ARG A 8 0.51 -20.12 -28.29
CA ARG A 8 -0.49 -19.10 -28.61
C ARG A 8 -1.81 -19.41 -27.92
N VAL A 9 -2.49 -18.38 -27.44
CA VAL A 9 -3.89 -18.43 -27.00
C VAL A 9 -4.75 -17.71 -28.03
N ASP A 10 -5.91 -18.28 -28.38
CA ASP A 10 -6.90 -17.61 -29.21
C ASP A 10 -7.73 -16.63 -28.35
N ALA A 11 -7.17 -15.43 -28.17
CA ALA A 11 -7.79 -14.40 -27.34
C ALA A 11 -9.12 -13.89 -27.93
N GLU A 12 -9.30 -13.92 -29.24
CA GLU A 12 -10.52 -13.45 -29.90
C GLU A 12 -11.69 -14.39 -29.61
N ALA A 13 -11.47 -15.70 -29.75
CA ALA A 13 -12.46 -16.71 -29.39
C ALA A 13 -12.86 -16.63 -27.90
N LEU A 14 -11.87 -16.46 -27.01
CA LEU A 14 -12.14 -16.29 -25.58
C LEU A 14 -12.92 -14.99 -25.29
N ARG A 15 -12.54 -13.86 -25.88
CA ARG A 15 -13.27 -12.58 -25.71
C ARG A 15 -14.71 -12.70 -26.18
N SER A 16 -14.94 -13.30 -27.34
CA SER A 16 -16.30 -13.49 -27.86
C SER A 16 -17.20 -14.29 -26.91
N LEU A 17 -16.65 -15.30 -26.22
CA LEU A 17 -17.40 -16.04 -25.19
C LEU A 17 -17.67 -15.16 -23.97
N LEU A 18 -16.66 -14.43 -23.48
CA LEU A 18 -16.79 -13.57 -22.30
C LEU A 18 -17.78 -12.41 -22.56
N ASP A 19 -17.75 -11.80 -23.73
CA ASP A 19 -18.64 -10.70 -24.15
C ASP A 19 -20.12 -11.14 -24.21
N SER A 20 -20.38 -12.44 -24.38
CA SER A 20 -21.73 -13.01 -24.31
C SER A 20 -22.24 -13.23 -22.88
N GLY A 21 -21.44 -12.92 -21.86
CA GLY A 21 -21.72 -13.19 -20.44
C GLY A 21 -21.45 -14.64 -20.02
N SER A 22 -20.74 -15.41 -20.85
CA SER A 22 -20.42 -16.82 -20.55
C SER A 22 -19.16 -16.95 -19.69
N ILE A 23 -19.04 -18.07 -18.97
CA ILE A 23 -17.80 -18.49 -18.30
C ILE A 23 -17.02 -19.39 -19.26
N ALA A 24 -15.78 -19.00 -19.59
CA ALA A 24 -14.90 -19.81 -20.42
C ALA A 24 -14.10 -20.81 -19.57
N LEU A 25 -14.28 -22.11 -19.84
CA LEU A 25 -13.49 -23.19 -19.21
C LEU A 25 -12.40 -23.65 -20.18
N VAL A 26 -11.14 -23.43 -19.81
CA VAL A 26 -9.97 -23.81 -20.63
C VAL A 26 -9.24 -24.97 -19.96
N PRO A 27 -9.15 -26.16 -20.59
CA PRO A 27 -8.39 -27.27 -20.03
C PRO A 27 -6.87 -27.03 -20.15
N ALA A 28 -6.07 -27.71 -19.33
CA ALA A 28 -4.61 -27.71 -19.42
C ALA A 28 -4.09 -28.58 -20.59
N LEU A 29 -4.66 -28.38 -21.78
CA LEU A 29 -4.37 -29.11 -23.02
C LEU A 29 -4.16 -28.12 -24.16
N GLY A 30 -3.24 -28.45 -25.07
CA GLY A 30 -2.99 -27.66 -26.28
C GLY A 30 -2.88 -28.55 -27.51
N CYS A 31 -3.26 -28.02 -28.68
CA CYS A 31 -3.12 -28.71 -29.95
C CYS A 31 -2.03 -28.04 -30.80
N SER A 32 -1.17 -28.83 -31.45
CA SER A 32 -0.25 -28.33 -32.47
C SER A 32 -0.95 -28.07 -33.81
N PRO A 33 -0.32 -27.34 -34.75
CA PRO A 33 -0.81 -27.22 -36.12
C PRO A 33 -0.93 -28.55 -36.87
N THR A 34 -0.22 -29.59 -36.42
CA THR A 34 -0.29 -30.97 -36.96
C THR A 34 -1.44 -31.79 -36.36
N GLY A 35 -2.17 -31.24 -35.37
CA GLY A 35 -3.29 -31.92 -34.71
C GLY A 35 -2.89 -32.78 -33.51
N GLU A 36 -1.64 -32.73 -33.06
CA GLU A 36 -1.17 -33.47 -31.89
C GLU A 36 -1.58 -32.75 -30.60
N VAL A 37 -1.99 -33.52 -29.59
CA VAL A 37 -2.44 -32.98 -28.29
C VAL A 37 -1.33 -33.11 -27.25
N PHE A 38 -1.07 -32.01 -26.55
CA PHE A 38 -0.04 -31.90 -25.52
C PHE A 38 -0.68 -31.63 -24.16
N ASN A 39 -0.09 -32.23 -23.13
CA ASN A 39 -0.40 -31.88 -21.75
C ASN A 39 0.40 -30.62 -21.36
N LEU A 40 -0.27 -29.64 -20.78
CA LEU A 40 0.32 -28.36 -20.39
C LEU A 40 0.26 -28.19 -18.87
N SER A 41 1.06 -27.26 -18.33
CA SER A 41 0.86 -26.76 -16.98
C SER A 41 -0.38 -25.86 -16.94
N ALA A 42 -1.21 -26.02 -15.91
CA ALA A 42 -2.37 -25.17 -15.71
C ALA A 42 -1.94 -23.72 -15.39
N GLU A 43 -0.82 -23.57 -14.68
CA GLU A 43 -0.21 -22.28 -14.34
C GLU A 43 0.25 -21.53 -15.60
N ASP A 44 0.90 -22.22 -16.53
CA ASP A 44 1.33 -21.64 -17.81
C ASP A 44 0.14 -21.24 -18.69
N VAL A 45 -0.87 -22.11 -18.78
CA VAL A 45 -2.11 -21.81 -19.53
C VAL A 45 -2.83 -20.61 -18.93
N ALA A 46 -2.97 -20.55 -17.61
CA ALA A 46 -3.62 -19.44 -16.92
C ALA A 46 -2.86 -18.12 -17.13
N SER A 47 -1.53 -18.13 -16.98
CA SER A 47 -0.68 -16.95 -17.21
C SER A 47 -0.78 -16.47 -18.66
N ALA A 48 -0.64 -17.37 -19.63
CA ALA A 48 -0.72 -17.04 -21.05
C ALA A 48 -2.11 -16.52 -21.45
N ALA A 49 -3.19 -17.11 -20.92
CA ALA A 49 -4.55 -16.63 -21.17
C ALA A 49 -4.77 -15.24 -20.56
N ALA A 50 -4.34 -15.02 -19.32
CA ALA A 50 -4.47 -13.71 -18.66
C ALA A 50 -3.71 -12.62 -19.43
N VAL A 51 -2.49 -12.91 -19.90
CA VAL A 51 -1.70 -11.99 -20.73
C VAL A 51 -2.37 -11.74 -22.08
N ALA A 52 -2.83 -12.78 -22.78
CA ALA A 52 -3.46 -12.63 -24.10
C ALA A 52 -4.80 -11.87 -24.04
N LEU A 53 -5.53 -12.00 -22.93
CA LEU A 53 -6.75 -11.25 -22.66
C LEU A 53 -6.49 -9.84 -22.13
N GLN A 54 -5.27 -9.52 -21.70
CA GLN A 54 -4.97 -8.31 -20.92
C GLN A 54 -5.89 -8.20 -19.69
N ALA A 55 -6.01 -9.32 -18.96
CA ALA A 55 -6.90 -9.39 -17.81
C ALA A 55 -6.45 -8.44 -16.69
N ASP A 56 -7.42 -7.83 -15.98
CA ASP A 56 -7.12 -6.96 -14.84
C ASP A 56 -6.53 -7.75 -13.65
N LYS A 57 -6.95 -9.02 -13.50
CA LYS A 57 -6.56 -9.91 -12.41
C LYS A 57 -6.29 -11.34 -12.89
N LEU A 58 -5.21 -11.95 -12.42
CA LEU A 58 -4.99 -13.39 -12.42
C LEU A 58 -5.17 -13.92 -10.99
N ILE A 59 -5.96 -14.98 -10.80
CA ILE A 59 -6.20 -15.55 -9.46
C ILE A 59 -5.86 -17.04 -9.49
N SER A 60 -4.90 -17.42 -8.66
CA SER A 60 -4.41 -18.78 -8.49
C SER A 60 -4.90 -19.35 -7.16
N LEU A 61 -5.59 -20.48 -7.23
CA LEU A 61 -6.01 -21.24 -6.05
C LEU A 61 -4.89 -22.21 -5.63
N VAL A 62 -4.30 -21.97 -4.46
CA VAL A 62 -3.15 -22.73 -3.92
C VAL A 62 -3.56 -23.65 -2.75
N GLU A 63 -2.74 -24.65 -2.45
CA GLU A 63 -2.98 -25.56 -1.33
C GLU A 63 -2.64 -24.90 0.03
N GLY A 64 -1.70 -23.96 0.04
CA GLY A 64 -1.32 -23.19 1.23
C GLY A 64 -2.17 -21.93 1.45
N PRO A 65 -1.83 -21.11 2.46
CA PRO A 65 -2.44 -19.79 2.68
C PRO A 65 -2.02 -18.74 1.63
N GLY A 66 -1.04 -19.05 0.78
CA GLY A 66 -0.33 -18.11 -0.09
C GLY A 66 1.18 -18.24 0.10
N LEU A 67 1.94 -17.21 -0.26
CA LEU A 67 3.37 -17.14 0.06
C LEU A 67 3.55 -16.82 1.55
N THR A 68 4.38 -17.59 2.25
CA THR A 68 4.72 -17.29 3.64
C THR A 68 6.16 -16.79 3.77
N ASP A 69 6.51 -16.07 4.83
CA ASP A 69 7.87 -15.66 5.17
C ASP A 69 8.63 -16.77 5.94
N SER A 70 9.88 -16.52 6.35
CA SER A 70 10.69 -17.48 7.12
C SER A 70 10.10 -17.83 8.49
N LYS A 71 9.20 -17.00 9.03
CA LYS A 71 8.47 -17.20 10.29
C LYS A 71 7.09 -17.83 10.05
N ARG A 72 6.81 -18.34 8.85
CA ARG A 72 5.52 -18.91 8.41
C ARG A 72 4.35 -17.92 8.47
N ARG A 73 4.62 -16.61 8.44
CA ARG A 73 3.56 -15.59 8.36
C ARG A 73 3.22 -15.35 6.90
N LEU A 74 1.95 -15.15 6.60
CA LEU A 74 1.50 -14.81 5.25
C LEU A 74 2.16 -13.51 4.80
N VAL A 75 2.78 -13.55 3.63
CA VAL A 75 3.21 -12.36 2.92
C VAL A 75 2.01 -11.87 2.14
N GLN A 76 1.38 -10.82 2.64
CA GLN A 76 0.15 -10.29 2.04
C GLN A 76 0.40 -9.70 0.65
N GLN A 77 1.60 -9.15 0.41
CA GLN A 77 1.90 -8.50 -0.85
C GLN A 77 3.38 -8.50 -1.20
N LEU A 78 3.66 -8.52 -2.51
CA LEU A 78 4.98 -8.35 -3.11
C LEU A 78 4.88 -7.58 -4.43
N THR A 79 5.95 -6.88 -4.80
CA THR A 79 6.21 -6.54 -6.21
C THR A 79 6.70 -7.76 -6.99
N PRO A 80 6.56 -7.79 -8.33
CA PRO A 80 7.13 -8.87 -9.15
C PRO A 80 8.65 -9.06 -8.93
N ALA A 81 9.38 -7.98 -8.63
CA ALA A 81 10.81 -8.04 -8.34
C ALA A 81 11.12 -8.68 -6.98
N GLU A 82 10.33 -8.41 -5.95
CA GLU A 82 10.48 -9.05 -4.62
C GLU A 82 10.05 -10.51 -4.65
N ALA A 83 9.00 -10.82 -5.42
CA ALA A 83 8.56 -12.19 -5.68
C ALA A 83 9.67 -13.01 -6.35
N GLU A 84 10.33 -12.46 -7.38
CA GLU A 84 11.45 -13.10 -8.06
C GLU A 84 12.66 -13.29 -7.13
N LYS A 85 13.00 -12.29 -6.31
CA LYS A 85 14.03 -12.44 -5.26
C LYS A 85 13.69 -13.59 -4.32
N THR A 86 12.42 -13.74 -3.94
CA THR A 86 11.97 -14.84 -3.07
C THR A 86 12.14 -16.21 -3.73
N LEU A 87 11.89 -16.32 -5.04
CA LEU A 87 12.16 -17.55 -5.81
C LEU A 87 13.64 -17.91 -5.87
N THR A 88 14.52 -16.91 -6.02
CA THR A 88 15.97 -17.13 -6.10
C THR A 88 16.66 -17.33 -4.75
N ALA A 89 15.99 -17.00 -3.65
CA ALA A 89 16.54 -17.20 -2.32
C ALA A 89 16.78 -18.69 -2.05
N ARG A 90 17.80 -19.02 -1.23
CA ARG A 90 18.07 -20.41 -0.76
C ARG A 90 17.00 -20.87 0.25
N ARG A 91 15.74 -20.83 -0.14
CA ARG A 91 14.59 -21.23 0.67
C ARG A 91 13.73 -22.20 -0.14
N THR A 92 13.40 -23.32 0.46
CA THR A 92 12.45 -24.27 -0.12
C THR A 92 11.05 -23.71 0.03
N LEU A 93 10.40 -23.40 -1.08
CA LEU A 93 8.97 -23.10 -1.16
C LEU A 93 8.21 -24.39 -1.50
N PRO A 94 6.93 -24.51 -1.11
CA PRO A 94 6.06 -25.54 -1.65
C PRO A 94 6.02 -25.47 -3.18
N GLU A 95 6.01 -26.63 -3.84
CA GLU A 95 6.10 -26.74 -5.30
C GLU A 95 4.92 -26.06 -6.02
N ASP A 96 3.73 -26.13 -5.45
CA ASP A 96 2.52 -25.46 -5.94
C ASP A 96 2.67 -23.94 -5.89
N VAL A 97 3.09 -23.40 -4.74
CA VAL A 97 3.33 -21.96 -4.54
C VAL A 97 4.43 -21.48 -5.48
N GLN A 98 5.49 -22.26 -5.67
CA GLN A 98 6.58 -21.91 -6.58
C GLN A 98 6.10 -21.77 -8.03
N ARG A 99 5.35 -22.75 -8.56
CA ARG A 99 4.81 -22.68 -9.92
C ARG A 99 3.86 -21.50 -10.11
N GLN A 100 2.94 -21.30 -9.17
CA GLN A 100 1.98 -20.21 -9.23
C GLN A 100 2.65 -18.84 -9.12
N LEU A 101 3.71 -18.73 -8.31
CA LEU A 101 4.48 -17.49 -8.19
C LEU A 101 5.22 -17.15 -9.49
N VAL A 102 5.78 -18.15 -10.19
CA VAL A 102 6.39 -17.96 -11.52
C VAL A 102 5.34 -17.46 -12.53
N ALA A 103 4.18 -18.11 -12.59
CA ALA A 103 3.08 -17.72 -13.47
C ALA A 103 2.54 -16.31 -13.17
N ALA A 104 2.42 -15.95 -11.89
CA ALA A 104 2.01 -14.63 -11.43
C ALA A 104 3.02 -13.54 -11.81
N ILE A 105 4.32 -13.77 -11.57
CA ILE A 105 5.38 -12.84 -11.97
C ILE A 105 5.36 -12.64 -13.49
N HIS A 106 5.25 -13.73 -14.26
CA HIS A 106 5.18 -13.67 -15.71
C HIS A 106 3.98 -12.83 -16.17
N ALA A 107 2.79 -13.09 -15.63
CA ALA A 107 1.58 -12.35 -15.97
C ALA A 107 1.72 -10.85 -15.67
N CYS A 108 2.20 -10.51 -14.46
CA CYS A 108 2.35 -9.11 -14.06
C CYS A 108 3.40 -8.35 -14.89
N ARG A 109 4.46 -9.03 -15.34
CA ARG A 109 5.47 -8.42 -16.24
C ARG A 109 4.94 -8.16 -17.65
N HIS A 110 3.87 -8.84 -18.05
CA HIS A 110 3.29 -8.75 -19.39
C HIS A 110 1.91 -8.07 -19.42
N GLY A 111 1.63 -7.21 -18.43
CA GLY A 111 0.51 -6.28 -18.46
C GLY A 111 -0.69 -6.65 -17.60
N VAL A 112 -0.68 -7.78 -16.89
CA VAL A 112 -1.73 -8.08 -15.90
C VAL A 112 -1.47 -7.26 -14.64
N SER A 113 -2.38 -6.37 -14.24
CA SER A 113 -2.12 -5.42 -13.14
C SER A 113 -1.92 -6.11 -11.79
N ARG A 114 -2.67 -7.20 -11.53
CA ARG A 114 -2.68 -7.89 -10.23
C ARG A 114 -2.73 -9.40 -10.42
N ALA A 115 -1.89 -10.12 -9.70
CA ALA A 115 -1.96 -11.57 -9.59
C ALA A 115 -2.10 -11.98 -8.12
N HIS A 116 -3.03 -12.89 -7.81
CA HIS A 116 -3.36 -13.28 -6.45
C HIS A 116 -3.12 -14.77 -6.24
N LEU A 117 -2.48 -15.15 -5.13
CA LEU A 117 -2.38 -16.54 -4.67
C LEU A 117 -3.29 -16.69 -3.45
N VAL A 118 -4.39 -17.41 -3.61
CA VAL A 118 -5.46 -17.54 -2.61
C VAL A 118 -5.61 -18.98 -2.19
N SER A 119 -5.76 -19.22 -0.89
CA SER A 119 -5.98 -20.58 -0.39
C SER A 119 -7.32 -21.13 -0.86
N ARG A 120 -7.31 -22.35 -1.40
CA ARG A 120 -8.57 -23.05 -1.76
C ARG A 120 -9.27 -23.72 -0.57
N HIS A 121 -8.58 -23.85 0.56
CA HIS A 121 -9.09 -24.56 1.75
C HIS A 121 -9.81 -23.64 2.73
N VAL A 122 -9.70 -22.33 2.54
CA VAL A 122 -10.37 -21.33 3.36
C VAL A 122 -11.71 -20.99 2.71
N ASP A 123 -12.80 -21.29 3.39
CA ASP A 123 -14.14 -20.97 2.92
C ASP A 123 -14.32 -19.45 2.75
N GLY A 124 -14.84 -19.04 1.59
CA GLY A 124 -14.97 -17.63 1.23
C GLY A 124 -13.67 -16.87 0.93
N ALA A 125 -12.50 -17.54 0.84
CA ALA A 125 -11.22 -16.85 0.62
C ALA A 125 -11.18 -16.00 -0.65
N LEU A 126 -11.81 -16.47 -1.74
CA LEU A 126 -11.92 -15.70 -2.97
C LEU A 126 -12.73 -14.40 -2.77
N LEU A 127 -13.81 -14.47 -1.99
CA LEU A 127 -14.64 -13.29 -1.70
C LEU A 127 -13.89 -12.33 -0.78
N GLN A 128 -13.19 -12.84 0.23
CA GLN A 128 -12.33 -12.03 1.09
C GLN A 128 -11.24 -11.32 0.27
N GLU A 129 -10.58 -12.03 -0.64
CA GLU A 129 -9.55 -11.44 -1.51
C GLU A 129 -10.09 -10.37 -2.45
N LEU A 130 -11.31 -10.55 -2.97
CA LEU A 130 -11.88 -9.62 -3.96
C LEU A 130 -12.58 -8.41 -3.35
N PHE A 131 -13.14 -8.55 -2.15
CA PHE A 131 -14.06 -7.57 -1.57
C PHE A 131 -13.61 -7.02 -0.21
N THR A 132 -12.41 -7.37 0.25
CA THR A 132 -11.79 -6.76 1.44
C THR A 132 -10.46 -6.13 1.09
N ARG A 133 -10.07 -5.09 1.82
CA ARG A 133 -8.80 -4.38 1.61
C ARG A 133 -7.59 -5.22 2.03
N ASP A 134 -7.73 -6.08 3.03
CA ASP A 134 -6.62 -6.85 3.56
C ASP A 134 -6.42 -8.18 2.83
N GLY A 135 -7.46 -8.67 2.15
CA GLY A 135 -7.46 -9.94 1.45
C GLY A 135 -7.25 -11.15 2.38
N ALA A 136 -7.16 -12.32 1.76
CA ALA A 136 -6.92 -13.60 2.44
C ALA A 136 -5.66 -14.32 1.93
N GLY A 137 -5.05 -13.81 0.86
CA GLY A 137 -3.92 -14.44 0.17
C GLY A 137 -2.70 -13.53 0.02
N THR A 138 -1.91 -13.82 -1.02
CA THR A 138 -0.76 -13.02 -1.44
C THR A 138 -1.07 -12.31 -2.75
N LEU A 139 -0.96 -10.97 -2.75
CA LEU A 139 -1.04 -10.12 -3.92
C LEU A 139 0.34 -9.85 -4.53
N ILE A 140 0.49 -10.11 -5.83
CA ILE A 140 1.63 -9.68 -6.64
C ILE A 140 1.15 -8.56 -7.56
N THR A 141 1.71 -7.36 -7.40
CA THR A 141 1.37 -6.21 -8.25
C THR A 141 2.55 -5.26 -8.39
N SER A 142 2.69 -4.64 -9.56
CA SER A 142 3.64 -3.55 -9.78
C SER A 142 3.14 -2.22 -9.19
N GLU A 143 1.85 -2.11 -8.89
CA GLU A 143 1.26 -0.93 -8.28
C GLU A 143 1.67 -0.84 -6.81
N ARG A 144 2.06 0.37 -6.40
CA ARG A 144 2.31 0.62 -4.97
C ARG A 144 0.95 0.67 -4.28
N PHE A 145 0.67 -0.34 -3.48
CA PHE A 145 -0.57 -0.47 -2.73
C PHE A 145 -0.68 0.55 -1.59
N GLU A 146 0.45 1.02 -1.07
CA GLU A 146 0.51 2.18 -0.20
C GLU A 146 1.34 3.26 -0.84
N GLN A 147 0.77 4.46 -0.94
CA GLN A 147 1.42 5.61 -1.54
C GLN A 147 1.38 6.79 -0.59
N LEU A 148 2.56 7.30 -0.28
CA LEU A 148 2.72 8.62 0.31
C LEU A 148 2.56 9.67 -0.78
N ARG A 149 1.46 10.43 -0.75
CA ARG A 149 1.15 11.47 -1.72
C ARG A 149 0.58 12.72 -1.04
N PRO A 150 0.66 13.91 -1.68
CA PRO A 150 -0.10 15.07 -1.24
C PRO A 150 -1.60 14.73 -1.16
N ALA A 151 -2.27 15.29 -0.16
CA ALA A 151 -3.71 15.15 0.00
C ALA A 151 -4.45 15.93 -1.08
N GLN A 152 -5.62 15.43 -1.47
CA GLN A 152 -6.59 16.05 -2.37
C GLN A 152 -7.91 16.29 -1.62
N ILE A 153 -8.80 17.09 -2.22
CA ILE A 153 -10.09 17.44 -1.60
C ILE A 153 -10.91 16.17 -1.28
N ASP A 154 -10.83 15.15 -2.14
CA ASP A 154 -11.53 13.88 -1.93
C ASP A 154 -11.05 13.10 -0.69
N ASP A 155 -9.83 13.38 -0.21
CA ASP A 155 -9.25 12.72 0.97
C ASP A 155 -9.78 13.30 2.31
N VAL A 156 -10.43 14.47 2.29
CA VAL A 156 -10.86 15.19 3.50
C VAL A 156 -11.71 14.32 4.42
N SER A 157 -12.59 13.50 3.85
CA SER A 157 -13.43 12.58 4.63
C SER A 157 -12.60 11.51 5.34
N GLY A 158 -11.61 10.92 4.66
CA GLY A 158 -10.71 9.93 5.26
C GLY A 158 -9.77 10.53 6.31
N ILE A 159 -9.29 11.75 6.09
CA ILE A 159 -8.52 12.50 7.09
C ILE A 159 -9.36 12.70 8.36
N LEU A 160 -10.61 13.17 8.21
CA LEU A 160 -11.54 13.38 9.33
C LEU A 160 -11.80 12.09 10.11
N GLU A 161 -11.95 10.96 9.43
CA GLU A 161 -12.15 9.66 10.05
C GLU A 161 -10.98 9.26 10.96
N ILE A 162 -9.74 9.55 10.56
CA ILE A 162 -8.55 9.28 11.37
C ILE A 162 -8.42 10.25 12.55
N ILE A 163 -8.66 11.54 12.35
CA ILE A 163 -8.35 12.56 13.37
C ILE A 163 -9.47 12.75 14.40
N ALA A 164 -10.74 12.56 14.03
CA ALA A 164 -11.87 12.86 14.91
C ALA A 164 -11.81 12.09 16.26
N PRO A 165 -11.46 10.80 16.31
CA PRO A 165 -11.27 10.10 17.60
C PRO A 165 -10.14 10.69 18.45
N LEU A 166 -9.08 11.20 17.82
CA LEU A 166 -7.94 11.83 18.50
C LEU A 166 -8.29 13.22 19.03
N GLU A 167 -9.18 13.94 18.34
CA GLU A 167 -9.71 15.23 18.79
C GLU A 167 -10.64 15.05 20.00
N GLN A 168 -11.53 14.05 19.95
CA GLN A 168 -12.46 13.73 21.06
C GLN A 168 -11.73 13.33 22.34
N THR A 169 -10.59 12.64 22.22
CA THR A 169 -9.75 12.24 23.36
C THR A 169 -8.77 13.34 23.80
N GLY A 170 -8.78 14.51 23.16
CA GLY A 170 -7.91 15.64 23.50
C GLY A 170 -6.45 15.49 23.05
N ILE A 171 -6.11 14.40 22.34
CA ILE A 171 -4.78 14.16 21.78
C ILE A 171 -4.49 15.17 20.65
N MET A 172 -5.47 15.45 19.80
CA MET A 172 -5.37 16.42 18.70
C MET A 172 -6.22 17.67 18.91
N VAL A 173 -5.82 18.77 18.26
CA VAL A 173 -6.60 20.01 18.23
C VAL A 173 -7.71 19.83 17.21
N ARG A 174 -8.93 20.21 17.59
CA ARG A 174 -10.11 20.13 16.72
C ARG A 174 -9.92 20.98 15.47
N ARG A 175 -10.20 20.43 14.30
CA ARG A 175 -10.25 21.12 13.00
C ARG A 175 -11.63 20.94 12.38
N SER A 176 -12.15 22.00 11.76
CA SER A 176 -13.39 21.89 11.00
C SER A 176 -13.11 21.30 9.61
N ARG A 177 -14.15 20.77 8.96
CA ARG A 177 -14.02 20.28 7.57
C ARG A 177 -13.54 21.39 6.66
N GLU A 178 -14.12 22.57 6.78
CA GLU A 178 -13.81 23.76 5.98
C GLU A 178 -12.34 24.17 6.16
N GLN A 179 -11.82 24.08 7.38
CA GLN A 179 -10.41 24.36 7.64
C GLN A 179 -9.50 23.38 6.90
N ILE A 180 -9.81 22.08 6.95
CA ILE A 180 -9.00 21.05 6.27
C ILE A 180 -9.09 21.22 4.74
N GLU A 181 -10.25 21.57 4.20
CA GLU A 181 -10.43 21.85 2.77
C GLU A 181 -9.58 23.04 2.32
N LEU A 182 -9.55 24.14 3.09
CA LEU A 182 -8.73 25.32 2.79
C LEU A 182 -7.23 25.03 2.92
N GLU A 183 -6.85 24.20 3.88
CA GLU A 183 -5.46 23.88 4.20
C GLU A 183 -4.98 22.58 3.55
N ILE A 184 -5.76 21.97 2.63
CA ILE A 184 -5.52 20.61 2.12
C ILE A 184 -4.12 20.44 1.52
N GLY A 185 -3.58 21.51 0.91
CA GLY A 185 -2.23 21.52 0.34
C GLY A 185 -1.10 21.34 1.35
N HIS A 186 -1.36 21.50 2.66
CA HIS A 186 -0.39 21.21 3.72
C HIS A 186 -0.34 19.74 4.11
N PHE A 187 -1.34 18.94 3.73
CA PHE A 187 -1.46 17.55 4.16
C PHE A 187 -0.81 16.59 3.16
N THR A 188 -0.14 15.58 3.72
CA THR A 188 0.32 14.38 3.03
C THR A 188 -0.44 13.19 3.64
N VAL A 189 -0.93 12.31 2.77
CA VAL A 189 -1.65 11.11 3.15
C VAL A 189 -0.88 9.85 2.76
N ILE A 190 -1.09 8.78 3.51
CA ILE A 190 -0.84 7.42 3.05
C ILE A 190 -2.16 6.92 2.49
N ASP A 191 -2.18 6.74 1.17
CA ASP A 191 -3.30 6.18 0.43
C ASP A 191 -3.09 4.68 0.26
N ARG A 192 -4.08 3.89 0.65
CA ARG A 192 -4.14 2.44 0.49
C ARG A 192 -5.41 2.07 -0.27
N ASP A 193 -5.28 1.85 -1.57
CA ASP A 193 -6.39 1.49 -2.47
C ASP A 193 -7.61 2.44 -2.34
N GLY A 194 -7.34 3.75 -2.34
CA GLY A 194 -8.34 4.81 -2.20
C GLY A 194 -8.78 5.09 -0.76
N MET A 195 -8.26 4.35 0.23
CA MET A 195 -8.46 4.65 1.65
C MET A 195 -7.28 5.44 2.21
N VAL A 196 -7.57 6.58 2.84
CA VAL A 196 -6.58 7.25 3.68
C VAL A 196 -6.35 6.40 4.94
N VAL A 197 -5.13 5.87 5.10
CA VAL A 197 -4.73 5.08 6.29
C VAL A 197 -3.75 5.81 7.19
N GLY A 198 -3.21 6.94 6.73
CA GLY A 198 -2.37 7.83 7.52
C GLY A 198 -2.39 9.24 6.97
N VAL A 199 -2.15 10.21 7.85
CA VAL A 199 -2.13 11.63 7.53
C VAL A 199 -1.05 12.34 8.34
N GLY A 200 -0.43 13.36 7.75
CA GLY A 200 0.43 14.31 8.43
C GLY A 200 0.46 15.64 7.68
N GLY A 201 0.65 16.74 8.39
CA GLY A 201 0.67 18.09 7.83
C GLY A 201 2.00 18.78 8.04
N LEU A 202 2.42 19.58 7.05
CA LEU A 202 3.58 20.47 7.12
C LEU A 202 3.14 21.92 6.89
N TYR A 203 3.36 22.76 7.91
CA TYR A 203 3.04 24.19 7.87
C TYR A 203 4.35 24.99 7.88
N PRO A 204 4.78 25.55 6.74
CA PRO A 204 6.02 26.30 6.65
C PRO A 204 5.89 27.71 7.25
N TYR A 205 6.97 28.19 7.86
CA TYR A 205 7.21 29.57 8.27
C TYR A 205 8.46 30.08 7.53
N PRO A 206 8.30 30.57 6.28
CA PRO A 206 9.43 30.85 5.40
C PRO A 206 10.37 31.94 5.94
N GLU A 207 9.84 32.94 6.65
CA GLU A 207 10.61 34.05 7.21
C GLU A 207 11.65 33.57 8.25
N ASP A 208 11.30 32.55 9.02
CA ASP A 208 12.17 31.95 10.03
C ASP A 208 12.96 30.74 9.48
N ALA A 209 12.68 30.32 8.24
CA ALA A 209 13.14 29.05 7.66
C ALA A 209 12.84 27.83 8.54
N VAL A 210 11.65 27.79 9.15
CA VAL A 210 11.21 26.71 10.06
C VAL A 210 9.89 26.12 9.56
N GLY A 211 9.65 24.82 9.78
CA GLY A 211 8.34 24.18 9.52
C GLY A 211 7.71 23.55 10.77
N GLU A 212 6.39 23.60 10.89
CA GLU A 212 5.66 22.81 11.88
C GLU A 212 5.17 21.51 11.24
N ILE A 213 5.57 20.38 11.83
CA ILE A 213 4.95 19.08 11.54
C ILE A 213 3.78 18.91 12.51
N ALA A 214 2.57 18.81 11.96
CA ALA A 214 1.35 18.70 12.72
C ALA A 214 0.47 17.55 12.20
N CYS A 215 -0.56 17.21 12.97
CA CYS A 215 -1.60 16.26 12.54
C CYS A 215 -1.07 14.88 12.09
N VAL A 216 0.05 14.41 12.65
CA VAL A 216 0.57 13.07 12.33
C VAL A 216 -0.28 12.01 13.02
N ALA A 217 -1.01 11.23 12.23
CA ALA A 217 -1.85 10.13 12.70
C ALA A 217 -1.88 8.98 11.70
N VAL A 218 -2.05 7.77 12.24
CA VAL A 218 -2.27 6.54 11.47
C VAL A 218 -3.54 5.89 11.98
N HIS A 219 -4.36 5.42 11.06
CA HIS A 219 -5.60 4.72 11.35
C HIS A 219 -5.33 3.53 12.30
N PRO A 220 -6.17 3.28 13.33
CA PRO A 220 -5.90 2.28 14.38
C PRO A 220 -5.51 0.90 13.85
N ASP A 221 -6.22 0.42 12.83
CA ASP A 221 -6.00 -0.90 12.24
C ASP A 221 -4.69 -1.01 11.43
N TYR A 222 -4.08 0.13 11.09
CA TYR A 222 -2.87 0.22 10.26
C TYR A 222 -1.67 0.79 11.02
N ARG A 223 -1.69 0.83 12.36
CA ARG A 223 -0.57 1.37 13.16
C ARG A 223 0.69 0.50 13.11
N SER A 224 0.56 -0.79 12.82
CA SER A 224 1.68 -1.71 12.68
C SER A 224 2.33 -1.56 11.29
N GLY A 225 3.63 -1.30 11.24
CA GLY A 225 4.39 -1.27 9.97
C GLY A 225 5.13 0.03 9.63
N GLY A 226 5.38 0.92 10.60
CA GLY A 226 6.28 2.06 10.42
C GLY A 226 5.71 3.25 9.64
N ARG A 227 4.43 3.21 9.25
CA ARG A 227 3.73 4.29 8.54
C ARG A 227 3.88 5.68 9.15
N GLY A 228 3.91 5.77 10.48
CA GLY A 228 4.16 7.04 11.18
C GLY A 228 5.58 7.58 10.94
N GLU A 229 6.58 6.69 10.87
CA GLU A 229 7.95 7.06 10.50
C GLU A 229 8.03 7.48 9.05
N ASP A 230 7.35 6.76 8.14
CA ASP A 230 7.33 7.10 6.72
C ASP A 230 6.70 8.48 6.47
N LEU A 231 5.60 8.80 7.16
CA LEU A 231 5.00 10.14 7.15
C LEU A 231 5.98 11.20 7.65
N LEU A 232 6.62 10.97 8.80
CA LEU A 232 7.56 11.93 9.38
C LEU A 232 8.75 12.16 8.45
N ALA A 233 9.33 11.09 7.90
CA ALA A 233 10.43 11.16 6.95
C ALA A 233 10.03 11.95 5.69
N ARG A 234 8.83 11.70 5.16
CA ARG A 234 8.30 12.42 3.99
C ARG A 234 8.10 13.91 4.26
N LEU A 235 7.52 14.28 5.41
CA LEU A 235 7.29 15.68 5.79
C LEU A 235 8.62 16.41 6.02
N THR A 236 9.59 15.74 6.63
CA THR A 236 10.95 16.25 6.83
C THR A 236 11.65 16.50 5.49
N GLU A 237 11.52 15.57 4.55
CA GLU A 237 12.04 15.72 3.19
C GLU A 237 11.35 16.88 2.44
N GLN A 238 10.02 17.03 2.57
CA GLN A 238 9.30 18.19 2.02
C GLN A 238 9.81 19.51 2.59
N ALA A 239 10.07 19.56 3.91
CA ALA A 239 10.59 20.76 4.56
C ALA A 239 11.98 21.14 4.01
N ARG A 240 12.87 20.14 3.80
CA ARG A 240 14.17 20.36 3.14
C ARG A 240 14.02 20.90 1.72
N GLN A 241 13.12 20.32 0.94
CA GLN A 241 12.85 20.73 -0.44
C GLN A 241 12.29 22.17 -0.52
N GLN A 242 11.61 22.63 0.52
CA GLN A 242 11.14 24.01 0.66
C GLN A 242 12.20 24.98 1.21
N GLY A 243 13.43 24.52 1.46
CA GLY A 243 14.54 25.35 1.97
C GLY A 243 14.45 25.67 3.46
N LEU A 244 13.62 24.95 4.22
CA LEU A 244 13.58 25.09 5.67
C LEU A 244 14.84 24.48 6.30
N ARG A 245 15.28 25.03 7.43
CA ARG A 245 16.49 24.61 8.17
C ARG A 245 16.16 23.73 9.38
N SER A 246 14.95 23.84 9.90
CA SER A 246 14.49 23.04 11.03
C SER A 246 12.99 22.80 10.96
N VAL A 247 12.54 21.77 11.67
CA VAL A 247 11.12 21.48 11.91
C VAL A 247 10.85 21.39 13.40
N PHE A 248 9.63 21.70 13.81
CA PHE A 248 9.17 21.48 15.18
C PHE A 248 7.83 20.78 15.24
N VAL A 249 7.53 20.21 16.40
CA VAL A 249 6.28 19.54 16.74
C VAL A 249 5.79 20.00 18.10
N LEU A 250 4.47 20.03 18.26
CA LEU A 250 3.80 20.29 19.53
C LEU A 250 3.03 19.03 19.93
N THR A 251 3.39 18.43 21.07
CA THR A 251 2.75 17.19 21.52
C THR A 251 2.45 17.17 23.01
N THR A 252 1.30 16.62 23.39
CA THR A 252 0.89 16.39 24.78
C THR A 252 1.19 14.96 25.25
N HIS A 253 1.16 13.97 24.35
CA HIS A 253 1.25 12.55 24.71
C HIS A 253 2.41 11.78 24.05
N THR A 254 2.91 12.22 22.89
CA THR A 254 3.83 11.43 22.04
C THR A 254 5.28 11.93 22.06
N ALA A 255 5.72 12.56 23.14
CA ALA A 255 7.07 13.14 23.27
C ALA A 255 8.19 12.13 22.97
N HIS A 256 8.17 10.97 23.62
CA HIS A 256 9.23 9.96 23.47
C HIS A 256 9.40 9.48 22.03
N TRP A 257 8.30 9.30 21.30
CA TRP A 257 8.33 8.87 19.90
C TRP A 257 9.09 9.86 19.01
N PHE A 258 8.90 11.17 19.20
CA PHE A 258 9.65 12.19 18.47
C PHE A 258 11.11 12.26 18.91
N GLN A 259 11.40 12.12 20.21
CA GLN A 259 12.76 12.15 20.73
C GLN A 259 13.63 11.01 20.18
N GLU A 260 13.09 9.81 20.09
CA GLU A 260 13.74 8.65 19.45
C GLU A 260 14.07 8.90 17.97
N ARG A 261 13.46 9.91 17.35
CA ARG A 261 13.58 10.26 15.92
C ARG A 261 14.33 11.56 15.68
N GLY A 262 15.11 12.02 16.66
CA GLY A 262 16.02 13.16 16.52
C GLY A 262 15.43 14.51 16.92
N PHE A 263 14.21 14.55 17.45
CA PHE A 263 13.65 15.79 17.98
C PHE A 263 14.14 16.07 19.41
N GLU A 264 14.74 17.23 19.61
CA GLU A 264 15.21 17.70 20.91
C GLU A 264 14.17 18.63 21.55
N ARG A 265 14.17 18.68 22.88
CA ARG A 265 13.23 19.52 23.61
C ARG A 265 13.57 21.00 23.37
N ALA A 266 12.58 21.77 22.93
CA ALA A 266 12.70 23.20 22.69
C ALA A 266 11.76 24.00 23.60
N THR A 267 11.77 25.32 23.48
CA THR A 267 10.91 26.20 24.28
C THR A 267 9.91 26.93 23.38
N LEU A 268 8.83 27.42 23.97
CA LEU A 268 7.85 28.20 23.20
C LEU A 268 8.48 29.46 22.58
N ALA A 269 9.46 30.05 23.27
CA ALA A 269 10.17 31.24 22.82
C ALA A 269 11.03 31.01 21.56
N SER A 270 11.35 29.76 21.22
CA SER A 270 12.10 29.42 20.00
C SER A 270 11.22 29.16 18.78
N LEU A 271 9.89 29.29 18.90
CA LEU A 271 8.97 29.12 17.77
C LEU A 271 8.82 30.41 16.96
N PRO A 272 8.40 30.34 15.69
CA PRO A 272 7.96 31.49 14.90
C PRO A 272 6.95 32.36 15.66
N VAL A 273 7.07 33.69 15.57
CA VAL A 273 6.21 34.64 16.32
C VAL A 273 4.73 34.41 16.00
N ALA A 274 4.40 34.19 14.72
CA ALA A 274 3.05 33.87 14.29
C ALA A 274 2.50 32.62 14.99
N ARG A 275 3.34 31.61 15.24
CA ARG A 275 2.92 30.40 15.95
C ARG A 275 2.80 30.59 17.45
N GLN A 276 3.67 31.40 18.07
CA GLN A 276 3.58 31.72 19.49
C GLN A 276 2.22 32.36 19.85
N GLN A 277 1.71 33.24 18.98
CA GLN A 277 0.41 33.90 19.16
C GLN A 277 -0.78 32.94 19.10
N LEU A 278 -0.64 31.83 18.35
CA LEU A 278 -1.67 30.81 18.18
C LEU A 278 -1.49 29.62 19.15
N TYR A 279 -0.55 29.69 20.08
CA TYR A 279 -0.29 28.61 21.02
C TYR A 279 -1.41 28.50 22.06
N ASN A 280 -1.98 27.30 22.16
CA ASN A 280 -3.03 27.03 23.14
C ASN A 280 -2.42 26.61 24.50
N TYR A 281 -2.33 27.57 25.42
CA TYR A 281 -1.80 27.35 26.78
C TYR A 281 -2.59 26.32 27.61
N GLN A 282 -3.89 26.12 27.33
CA GLN A 282 -4.71 25.14 28.08
C GLN A 282 -4.28 23.70 27.80
N ARG A 283 -3.67 23.44 26.63
CA ARG A 283 -3.18 22.11 26.27
C ARG A 283 -1.85 21.75 26.91
N ASN A 284 -1.06 22.76 27.29
CA ASN A 284 0.29 22.59 27.83
C ASN A 284 1.17 21.64 26.98
N SER A 285 1.08 21.77 25.66
CA SER A 285 1.86 20.96 24.71
C SER A 285 3.35 21.21 24.88
N LYS A 286 4.14 20.15 24.88
CA LYS A 286 5.60 20.26 24.90
C LYS A 286 6.10 20.53 23.48
N VAL A 287 7.08 21.42 23.37
CA VAL A 287 7.73 21.77 22.11
C VAL A 287 8.96 20.92 21.91
N PHE A 288 9.09 20.33 20.73
CA PHE A 288 10.32 19.67 20.29
C PHE A 288 10.70 20.13 18.88
N ALA A 289 12.00 20.23 18.61
CA ALA A 289 12.53 20.69 17.33
C ALA A 289 13.66 19.78 16.84
N MET A 290 13.83 19.71 15.53
CA MET A 290 14.86 18.95 14.85
C MET A 290 15.44 19.79 13.73
N THR A 291 16.77 19.87 13.67
CA THR A 291 17.48 20.47 12.53
C THR A 291 17.44 19.52 11.34
N LEU A 292 17.18 20.04 10.15
CA LEU A 292 17.02 19.26 8.92
C LEU A 292 18.35 18.92 8.25
#